data_AF-B4DR32-F1
#
_entry.id   AF-B4DR32-F1
#
_cell.length_a   1.000
_cell.length_b   1.000
_cell.length_c   1.000
_cell.angle_alpha   90.00
_cell.angle_beta   90.00
_cell.angle_gamma   90.00
#
_symmetry.space_group_name_H-M   'P 1'
#
loop_
_entity.id
_entity.type
_entity.pdbx_description
1 polymer ?
#
loop_
_entity_poly.entity_id
_entity_poly.type
_entity_poly.pdbx_seq_one_letter_code
_entity_poly.pdbx_strand_id
1 'polypeptide(L)'
;MAGPLWRTAAFVQRHRTGLLVGSCAGLFGVPVSYHLFPDPVVQWLYQYWPQGQPAPLPPQLQSLFQEVLQDIGVPSGHCYKPFTTFTFQPVSAGFPRLPAGAVVGIPASFLGDLVINTNHPVVIHGHTVDWRSPAGARLRASLTLSREAQKFALAREVVYLESSTTAVHALLAPACLAGTWALGVGAKYTLGLHAGPMNLRAASLSAAYACGGVEFYEKLLSGNLALRSLLGKEGEKLQMWRGMLNPGRS
;
A
#
# COMPACT_ATOMS: atom_id res chain seq x y z
N MET A 1 -24.92 -17.19 -33.76
CA MET A 1 -24.95 -17.35 -32.29
C MET A 1 -24.10 -16.26 -31.67
N ALA A 2 -24.62 -15.46 -30.73
CA ALA A 2 -23.85 -14.36 -30.13
C ALA A 2 -22.69 -14.92 -29.28
N GLY A 3 -21.46 -14.53 -29.61
CA GLY A 3 -20.24 -15.03 -28.98
C GLY A 3 -20.10 -14.60 -27.51
N PRO A 4 -19.17 -15.21 -26.76
CA PRO A 4 -18.97 -14.96 -25.32
C PRO A 4 -18.77 -13.49 -24.98
N LEU A 5 -18.03 -12.75 -25.83
CA LEU A 5 -17.73 -11.32 -25.66
C LEU A 5 -18.96 -10.41 -25.74
N TRP A 6 -19.96 -10.79 -26.54
CA TRP A 6 -21.20 -10.02 -26.63
C TRP A 6 -22.03 -10.16 -25.35
N ARG A 7 -22.09 -11.38 -24.80
CA ARG A 7 -22.84 -11.67 -23.57
C ARG A 7 -22.23 -10.93 -22.38
N THR A 8 -20.90 -10.90 -22.28
CA THR A 8 -20.20 -10.14 -21.23
C THR A 8 -20.41 -8.63 -21.39
N ALA A 9 -20.33 -8.09 -22.61
CA ALA A 9 -20.59 -6.68 -22.86
C ALA A 9 -22.04 -6.26 -22.48
N ALA A 10 -23.03 -7.06 -22.87
CA ALA A 10 -24.44 -6.82 -22.54
C ALA A 10 -24.69 -6.87 -21.02
N PHE A 11 -24.06 -7.83 -20.33
CA PHE A 11 -24.13 -7.95 -18.87
C PHE A 11 -23.54 -6.72 -18.17
N VAL A 12 -22.34 -6.30 -18.58
CA VAL A 12 -21.66 -5.11 -18.02
C VAL A 12 -22.49 -3.84 -18.24
N GLN A 13 -23.10 -3.67 -19.42
CA GLN A 13 -23.98 -2.52 -19.66
C GLN A 13 -25.22 -2.53 -18.77
N ARG A 14 -25.86 -3.69 -18.59
CA ARG A 14 -27.07 -3.84 -17.76
C ARG A 14 -26.79 -3.59 -16.28
N HIS A 15 -25.62 -4.01 -15.77
CA HIS A 15 -25.28 -3.95 -14.35
C HIS A 15 -24.21 -2.90 -14.01
N ARG A 16 -23.95 -1.93 -14.89
CA ARG A 16 -22.84 -0.96 -14.77
C ARG A 16 -22.75 -0.26 -13.40
N THR A 17 -23.89 0.14 -12.82
CA THR A 17 -23.92 0.82 -11.51
C THR A 17 -23.61 -0.15 -10.37
N GLY A 18 -24.16 -1.37 -10.43
CA GLY A 18 -23.88 -2.41 -9.45
C GLY A 18 -22.41 -2.84 -9.48
N LEU A 19 -21.83 -2.98 -10.68
CA LEU A 19 -20.40 -3.26 -10.85
C LEU A 19 -19.54 -2.13 -10.28
N LEU A 20 -19.88 -0.86 -10.57
CA LEU A 20 -19.16 0.29 -10.01
C LEU A 20 -19.20 0.30 -8.48
N VAL A 21 -20.39 0.16 -7.89
CA VAL A 21 -20.54 0.13 -6.43
C VAL A 21 -19.78 -1.03 -5.83
N GLY A 22 -19.87 -2.23 -6.42
CA GLY A 22 -19.11 -3.40 -5.98
C GLY A 22 -17.60 -3.18 -6.07
N SER A 23 -17.10 -2.59 -7.15
CA SER A 23 -15.68 -2.27 -7.30
C SER A 23 -15.21 -1.21 -6.30
N CYS A 24 -15.97 -0.13 -6.10
CA CYS A 24 -15.65 0.89 -5.10
C CYS A 24 -15.64 0.30 -3.67
N ALA A 25 -16.62 -0.53 -3.33
CA ALA A 25 -16.69 -1.21 -2.05
C ALA A 25 -15.49 -2.15 -1.84
N GLY A 26 -15.08 -2.90 -2.86
CA GLY A 26 -13.90 -3.76 -2.81
C GLY A 26 -12.60 -2.95 -2.66
N LEU A 27 -12.41 -1.92 -3.47
CA LEU A 27 -11.21 -1.06 -3.44
C LEU A 27 -11.05 -0.34 -2.10
N PHE A 28 -12.14 0.04 -1.46
CA PHE A 28 -12.11 0.62 -0.11
C PHE A 28 -11.96 -0.45 0.97
N GLY A 29 -12.74 -1.52 0.89
CA GLY A 29 -12.87 -2.52 1.94
C GLY A 29 -11.61 -3.36 2.14
N VAL A 30 -10.92 -3.76 1.06
CA VAL A 30 -9.74 -4.63 1.16
C VAL A 30 -8.62 -3.98 2.00
N PRO A 31 -8.14 -2.75 1.71
CA PRO A 31 -7.08 -2.12 2.52
C PRO A 31 -7.52 -1.81 3.95
N VAL A 32 -8.79 -1.45 4.15
CA VAL A 32 -9.32 -1.03 5.45
C VAL A 32 -9.67 -2.22 6.35
N SER A 33 -9.90 -3.41 5.78
CA SER A 33 -10.33 -4.61 6.52
C SER A 33 -9.39 -4.97 7.68
N TYR A 34 -8.07 -4.90 7.47
CA TYR A 34 -7.05 -5.14 8.48
C TYR A 34 -7.10 -4.14 9.65
N HIS A 35 -7.58 -2.92 9.41
CA HIS A 35 -7.77 -1.90 10.43
C HIS A 35 -9.18 -1.92 11.05
N LEU A 36 -10.18 -2.56 10.43
CA LEU A 36 -11.50 -2.73 11.06
C LEU A 36 -11.52 -3.90 12.04
N PHE A 37 -10.74 -4.95 11.75
CA PHE A 37 -10.66 -6.16 12.55
C PHE A 37 -9.21 -6.50 12.93
N PRO A 38 -8.53 -5.59 13.67
CA PRO A 38 -7.12 -5.80 14.01
C PRO A 38 -6.91 -6.94 15.01
N ASP A 39 -7.87 -7.15 15.91
CA ASP A 39 -7.86 -8.20 16.92
C ASP A 39 -8.81 -9.34 16.47
N PRO A 40 -8.38 -10.62 16.44
CA PRO A 40 -7.08 -11.15 16.86
C PRO A 40 -6.04 -11.26 15.74
N VAL A 41 -6.35 -10.86 14.50
CA VAL A 41 -5.52 -11.15 13.31
C VAL A 41 -4.10 -10.63 13.44
N VAL A 42 -3.93 -9.35 13.81
CA VAL A 42 -2.63 -8.70 13.91
C VAL A 42 -1.82 -9.25 15.07
N GLN A 43 -2.48 -9.43 16.22
CA GLN A 43 -1.83 -10.04 17.36
C GLN A 43 -1.37 -11.45 16.98
N TRP A 44 -2.22 -12.28 16.38
CA TRP A 44 -1.85 -13.63 15.95
C TRP A 44 -0.65 -13.65 14.99
N LEU A 45 -0.60 -12.73 14.01
CA LEU A 45 0.50 -12.62 13.03
C LEU A 45 1.83 -12.18 13.65
N TYR A 46 1.79 -11.29 14.63
CA TYR A 46 2.98 -10.59 15.14
C TYR A 46 3.36 -10.92 16.59
N GLN A 47 2.54 -11.69 17.29
CA GLN A 47 2.74 -12.04 18.70
C GLN A 47 4.11 -12.71 18.89
N TYR A 48 4.78 -12.34 19.98
CA TYR A 48 6.00 -13.01 20.39
C TYR A 48 5.65 -14.33 21.10
N TRP A 49 6.20 -15.44 20.61
CA TRP A 49 5.95 -16.79 21.13
C TRP A 49 7.22 -17.48 21.66
N PRO A 50 7.82 -17.00 22.76
CA PRO A 50 8.93 -17.71 23.36
C PRO A 50 8.47 -19.11 23.79
N GLN A 51 9.21 -20.14 23.40
CA GLN A 51 8.92 -21.54 23.75
C GLN A 51 7.54 -22.05 23.28
N GLY A 52 6.99 -21.46 22.21
CA GLY A 52 5.70 -21.86 21.66
C GLY A 52 4.49 -21.41 22.48
N GLN A 53 4.68 -20.51 23.44
CA GLN A 53 3.61 -19.90 24.23
C GLN A 53 3.56 -18.38 24.01
N PRO A 54 2.39 -17.75 24.01
CA PRO A 54 2.30 -16.32 23.75
C PRO A 54 2.86 -15.54 24.95
N ALA A 55 3.87 -14.72 24.71
CA ALA A 55 4.45 -13.88 25.75
C ALA A 55 3.41 -12.85 26.25
N PRO A 56 3.15 -12.76 27.56
CA PRO A 56 2.36 -11.68 28.11
C PRO A 56 3.09 -10.35 27.90
N LEU A 57 2.35 -9.23 27.99
CA LEU A 57 2.95 -7.90 27.98
C LEU A 57 3.66 -7.64 29.33
N PRO A 58 5.00 -7.46 29.36
CA PRO A 58 5.71 -7.20 30.60
C PRO A 58 5.32 -5.84 31.20
N PRO A 59 5.30 -5.69 32.54
CA PRO A 59 4.91 -4.44 33.20
C PRO A 59 5.75 -3.22 32.78
N GLN A 60 7.02 -3.45 32.43
CA GLN A 60 7.93 -2.42 31.92
C GLN A 60 7.47 -1.86 30.57
N LEU A 61 7.04 -2.71 29.64
CA LEU A 61 6.52 -2.27 28.34
C LEU A 61 5.12 -1.67 28.48
N GLN A 62 4.31 -2.23 29.39
CA GLN A 62 2.99 -1.67 29.69
C GLN A 62 3.08 -0.26 30.24
N SER A 63 3.94 -0.02 31.23
CA SER A 63 4.15 1.32 31.82
C SER A 63 4.73 2.30 30.80
N LEU A 64 5.71 1.88 30.00
CA LEU A 64 6.26 2.69 28.90
C LEU A 64 5.16 3.13 27.92
N PHE A 65 4.29 2.20 27.51
CA PHE A 65 3.21 2.53 26.58
C PHE A 65 2.16 3.44 27.22
N GLN A 66 1.79 3.22 28.48
CA GLN A 66 0.87 4.10 29.20
C GLN A 66 1.42 5.52 29.34
N GLU A 67 2.71 5.67 29.62
CA GLU A 67 3.39 6.97 29.64
C GLU A 67 3.32 7.66 28.27
N VAL A 68 3.53 6.93 27.16
CA VAL A 68 3.37 7.48 25.81
C VAL A 68 1.94 7.94 25.53
N LEU A 69 0.93 7.17 25.93
CA LEU A 69 -0.47 7.57 25.77
C LEU A 69 -0.80 8.85 26.57
N GLN A 70 -0.21 8.99 27.77
CA GLN A 70 -0.34 10.19 28.60
C GLN A 70 0.39 11.38 27.98
N ASP A 71 1.63 11.20 27.53
CA ASP A 71 2.47 12.23 26.90
C ASP A 71 1.80 12.79 25.63
N ILE A 72 1.09 11.95 24.86
CA ILE A 72 0.33 12.35 23.66
C ILE A 72 -1.01 13.03 24.01
N GLY A 73 -1.58 12.72 25.16
CA GLY A 73 -2.90 13.22 25.56
C GLY A 73 -4.05 12.57 24.79
N VAL A 74 -4.01 11.25 24.58
CA VAL A 74 -5.08 10.53 23.89
C VAL A 74 -6.43 10.66 24.63
N PRO A 75 -7.56 10.81 23.92
CA PRO A 75 -8.88 10.88 24.56
C PRO A 75 -9.23 9.59 25.33
N SER A 76 -9.90 9.72 26.48
CA SER A 76 -10.24 8.60 27.36
C SER A 76 -11.19 7.56 26.74
N GLY A 77 -11.95 7.94 25.71
CA GLY A 77 -12.84 7.04 24.97
C GLY A 77 -12.13 6.15 23.94
N HIS A 78 -10.82 6.31 23.74
CA HIS A 78 -10.06 5.56 22.75
C HIS A 78 -9.51 4.26 23.34
N CYS A 79 -9.63 3.17 22.59
CA CYS A 79 -9.24 1.84 23.04
C CYS A 79 -7.96 1.37 22.36
N TYR A 80 -6.95 1.04 23.17
CA TYR A 80 -5.69 0.44 22.71
C TYR A 80 -5.44 -0.90 23.41
N LYS A 81 -5.00 -1.89 22.64
CA LYS A 81 -4.66 -3.24 23.09
C LYS A 81 -3.19 -3.52 22.80
N PRO A 82 -2.29 -3.21 23.74
CA PRO A 82 -0.86 -3.49 23.56
C PRO A 82 -0.57 -4.98 23.73
N PHE A 83 0.36 -5.52 22.93
CA PHE A 83 0.85 -6.89 23.05
C PHE A 83 2.36 -6.96 22.76
N THR A 84 3.03 -8.02 23.18
CA THR A 84 4.46 -8.22 22.90
C THR A 84 4.64 -8.78 21.49
N THR A 85 5.40 -8.10 20.64
CA THR A 85 5.71 -8.58 19.27
C THR A 85 7.14 -9.07 19.12
N PHE A 86 7.34 -10.04 18.20
CA PHE A 86 8.67 -10.54 17.84
C PHE A 86 9.44 -9.61 16.91
N THR A 87 8.79 -8.61 16.30
CA THR A 87 9.44 -7.67 15.39
C THR A 87 10.35 -6.71 16.14
N PHE A 88 11.36 -6.17 15.45
CA PHE A 88 12.27 -5.17 16.03
C PHE A 88 11.71 -3.75 16.02
N GLN A 89 10.61 -3.53 15.30
CA GLN A 89 9.91 -2.26 15.23
C GLN A 89 8.47 -2.44 15.71
N PRO A 90 7.88 -1.42 16.36
CA PRO A 90 6.47 -1.44 16.69
C PRO A 90 5.60 -1.68 15.46
N VAL A 91 4.52 -2.42 15.65
CA VAL A 91 3.49 -2.64 14.63
C VAL A 91 2.16 -2.18 15.18
N SER A 92 1.31 -1.61 14.33
CA SER A 92 0.02 -1.10 14.77
C SER A 92 -1.06 -1.30 13.73
N ALA A 93 -2.29 -1.45 14.18
CA ALA A 93 -3.47 -1.55 13.33
C ALA A 93 -4.71 -1.16 14.12
N GLY A 94 -5.77 -0.79 13.42
CA GLY A 94 -7.03 -0.45 14.05
C GLY A 94 -7.42 1.01 13.98
N PHE A 95 -8.53 1.32 14.64
CA PHE A 95 -9.03 2.68 14.84
C PHE A 95 -9.39 2.84 16.32
N PRO A 96 -8.60 3.59 17.11
CA PRO A 96 -8.81 3.70 18.56
C PRO A 96 -10.20 4.22 18.95
N ARG A 97 -10.83 5.00 18.06
CA ARG A 97 -12.17 5.59 18.20
C ARG A 97 -13.32 4.60 18.04
N LEU A 98 -13.08 3.44 17.44
CA LEU A 98 -14.11 2.46 17.16
C LEU A 98 -14.17 1.41 18.29
N PRO A 99 -15.31 0.70 18.47
CA PRO A 99 -15.44 -0.34 19.48
C PRO A 99 -14.41 -1.48 19.35
N ALA A 100 -13.96 -1.78 18.12
CA ALA A 100 -12.89 -2.76 17.89
C ALA A 100 -11.52 -2.31 18.44
N GLY A 101 -11.34 -0.99 18.61
CA GLY A 101 -10.14 -0.35 19.10
C GLY A 101 -8.97 -0.43 18.12
N ALA A 102 -7.78 -0.22 18.67
CA ALA A 102 -6.51 -0.44 17.98
C ALA A 102 -5.61 -1.39 18.76
N VAL A 103 -4.76 -2.10 18.05
CA VAL A 103 -3.74 -2.99 18.61
C VAL A 103 -2.36 -2.39 18.36
N VAL A 104 -1.47 -2.54 19.34
CA VAL A 104 -0.09 -2.06 19.24
C VAL A 104 0.86 -3.17 19.68
N GLY A 105 1.61 -3.72 18.73
CA GLY A 105 2.69 -4.66 19.00
C GLY A 105 3.94 -3.91 19.46
N ILE A 106 4.36 -4.14 20.70
CA ILE A 106 5.54 -3.54 21.32
C ILE A 106 6.70 -4.55 21.24
N PRO A 107 7.84 -4.19 20.60
CA PRO A 107 8.96 -5.10 20.42
C PRO A 107 9.47 -5.67 21.73
N ALA A 108 9.60 -7.00 21.81
CA ALA A 108 10.28 -7.64 22.95
C ALA A 108 11.71 -7.11 23.14
N SER A 109 12.37 -6.69 22.06
CA SER A 109 13.72 -6.11 22.09
C SER A 109 13.83 -4.81 22.91
N PHE A 110 12.72 -4.11 23.21
CA PHE A 110 12.74 -2.91 24.06
C PHE A 110 13.13 -3.23 25.52
N LEU A 111 12.99 -4.49 25.94
CA LEU A 111 13.50 -4.98 27.21
C LEU A 111 15.04 -5.10 27.22
N GLY A 112 15.69 -4.91 26.07
CA GLY A 112 17.13 -4.97 25.92
C GLY A 112 17.71 -6.33 26.32
N ASP A 113 18.66 -6.29 27.25
CA ASP A 113 19.42 -7.46 27.69
C ASP A 113 18.55 -8.56 28.33
N LEU A 114 17.35 -8.22 28.83
CA LEU A 114 16.40 -9.20 29.37
C LEU A 114 15.92 -10.22 28.31
N VAL A 115 15.97 -9.88 27.02
CA VAL A 115 15.63 -10.80 25.93
C VAL A 115 16.89 -11.40 25.31
N ILE A 116 17.98 -10.63 25.23
CA ILE A 116 19.23 -11.05 24.58
C ILE A 116 20.04 -12.03 25.45
N ASN A 117 19.91 -12.00 26.78
CA ASN A 117 20.51 -12.97 27.71
C ASN A 117 19.61 -14.16 28.07
N THR A 118 18.41 -14.26 27.49
CA THR A 118 17.65 -15.51 27.63
C THR A 118 18.33 -16.60 26.80
N ASN A 119 18.26 -17.86 27.25
CA ASN A 119 18.80 -19.04 26.55
C ASN A 119 18.10 -19.32 25.19
N HIS A 120 17.58 -18.29 24.52
CA HIS A 120 16.77 -18.38 23.32
C HIS A 120 17.57 -17.85 22.13
N PRO A 121 18.01 -18.74 21.23
CA PRO A 121 18.72 -18.32 20.03
C PRO A 121 17.79 -17.48 19.16
N VAL A 122 18.18 -16.23 18.87
CA VAL A 122 17.52 -15.45 17.82
C VAL A 122 17.97 -16.02 16.49
N VAL A 123 17.02 -16.48 15.69
CA VAL A 123 17.27 -17.12 14.40
C VAL A 123 16.90 -16.17 13.27
N ILE A 124 17.84 -15.87 12.40
CA ILE A 124 17.64 -15.06 11.18
C ILE A 124 17.96 -15.95 9.99
N HIS A 125 16.98 -16.17 9.10
CA HIS A 125 17.12 -17.06 7.94
C HIS A 125 17.64 -18.47 8.26
N GLY A 126 17.21 -19.06 9.38
CA GLY A 126 17.65 -20.40 9.79
C GLY A 126 19.02 -20.44 10.48
N HIS A 127 19.72 -19.31 10.59
CA HIS A 127 20.98 -19.19 11.31
C HIS A 127 20.77 -18.54 12.68
N THR A 128 21.26 -19.18 13.72
CA THR A 128 21.34 -18.57 15.06
C THR A 128 22.32 -17.42 15.05
N VAL A 129 21.89 -16.27 15.54
CA VAL A 129 22.73 -15.08 15.71
C VAL A 129 23.75 -15.35 16.82
N ASP A 130 25.03 -15.35 16.46
CA ASP A 130 26.11 -15.32 17.43
C ASP A 130 26.30 -13.89 17.96
N TRP A 131 25.76 -13.63 19.15
CA TRP A 131 25.87 -12.34 19.83
C TRP A 131 27.29 -11.94 20.22
N ARG A 132 28.24 -12.90 20.26
CA ARG A 132 29.66 -12.62 20.56
C ARG A 132 30.45 -12.19 19.34
N SER A 133 29.94 -12.49 18.14
CA SER A 133 30.55 -12.04 16.89
C SER A 133 30.49 -10.50 16.76
N PRO A 134 31.42 -9.87 16.02
CA PRO A 134 31.34 -8.43 15.74
C PRO A 134 30.03 -7.99 15.07
N ALA A 135 29.43 -8.87 14.24
CA ALA A 135 28.14 -8.61 13.60
C ALA A 135 26.97 -8.69 14.59
N GLY A 136 26.97 -9.71 15.47
CA GLY A 136 25.98 -9.85 16.54
C GLY A 136 26.04 -8.70 17.54
N ALA A 137 27.23 -8.23 17.89
CA ALA A 137 27.42 -7.05 18.74
C ALA A 137 26.83 -5.78 18.10
N ARG A 138 27.04 -5.57 16.79
CA ARG A 138 26.43 -4.44 16.05
C ARG A 138 24.91 -4.54 16.00
N LEU A 139 24.37 -5.74 15.78
CA LEU A 139 22.93 -5.97 15.79
C LEU A 139 22.33 -5.72 17.18
N ARG A 140 22.97 -6.21 18.25
CA ARG A 140 22.56 -5.93 19.63
C ARG A 140 22.55 -4.42 19.90
N ALA A 141 23.60 -3.72 19.50
CA ALA A 141 23.69 -2.28 19.67
C ALA A 141 22.57 -1.52 18.94
N SER A 142 22.18 -1.96 17.73
CA SER A 142 21.10 -1.31 16.99
C SER A 142 19.70 -1.58 17.55
N LEU A 143 19.51 -2.71 18.24
CA LEU A 143 18.25 -3.05 18.91
C LEU A 143 18.12 -2.44 20.31
N THR A 144 19.25 -2.01 20.91
CA THR A 144 19.28 -1.40 22.24
C THR A 144 18.96 0.08 22.14
N LEU A 145 17.68 0.40 22.08
CA LEU A 145 17.18 1.77 22.03
C LEU A 145 17.16 2.42 23.41
N SER A 146 17.49 3.71 23.48
CA SER A 146 17.28 4.52 24.68
C SER A 146 15.78 4.65 24.99
N ARG A 147 15.43 4.94 26.24
CA ARG A 147 14.04 5.11 26.68
C ARG A 147 13.28 6.14 25.84
N GLU A 148 13.92 7.27 25.52
CA GLU A 148 13.32 8.31 24.67
C GLU A 148 13.11 7.83 23.23
N ALA A 149 14.04 7.05 22.67
CA ALA A 149 13.86 6.47 21.34
C ALA A 149 12.73 5.44 21.31
N GLN A 150 12.57 4.64 22.37
CA GLN A 150 11.45 3.71 22.51
C GLN A 150 10.11 4.44 22.62
N LYS A 151 10.04 5.50 23.44
CA LYS A 151 8.87 6.38 23.53
C LYS A 151 8.50 6.96 22.17
N PHE A 152 9.47 7.52 21.46
CA PHE A 152 9.25 8.08 20.12
C PHE A 152 8.72 7.02 19.14
N ALA A 153 9.30 5.82 19.14
CA ALA A 153 8.88 4.74 18.26
C ALA A 153 7.40 4.34 18.49
N LEU A 154 6.97 4.27 19.76
CA LEU A 154 5.57 4.01 20.11
C LEU A 154 4.66 5.21 19.82
N ALA A 155 5.13 6.42 20.12
CA ALA A 155 4.37 7.64 19.90
C ALA A 155 4.01 7.83 18.42
N ARG A 156 4.95 7.51 17.52
CA ARG A 156 4.70 7.50 16.08
C ARG A 156 3.54 6.60 15.69
N GLU A 157 3.45 5.40 16.25
CA GLU A 157 2.35 4.47 15.98
C GLU A 157 1.02 4.99 16.54
N VAL A 158 1.02 5.58 17.73
CA VAL A 158 -0.19 6.16 18.33
C VAL A 158 -0.69 7.33 17.47
N VAL A 159 0.19 8.24 17.05
CA VAL A 159 -0.16 9.36 16.15
C VAL A 159 -0.69 8.85 14.81
N TYR A 160 -0.07 7.80 14.26
CA TYR A 160 -0.56 7.16 13.05
C TYR A 160 -1.97 6.60 13.21
N LEU A 161 -2.24 5.88 14.30
CA LEU A 161 -3.57 5.31 14.62
C LEU A 161 -4.63 6.39 14.90
N GLU A 162 -4.23 7.50 15.50
CA GLU A 162 -5.10 8.67 15.71
C GLU A 162 -5.42 9.41 14.41
N SER A 163 -4.55 9.28 13.42
CA SER A 163 -4.76 9.91 12.12
C SER A 163 -5.84 9.17 11.33
N SER A 164 -6.71 9.92 10.65
CA SER A 164 -7.64 9.33 9.67
C SER A 164 -6.99 9.04 8.32
N THR A 165 -5.65 9.04 8.25
CA THR A 165 -4.91 8.98 6.98
C THR A 165 -5.19 7.68 6.24
N THR A 166 -5.22 6.53 6.91
CA THR A 166 -5.52 5.23 6.28
C THR A 166 -6.87 5.23 5.58
N ALA A 167 -7.91 5.76 6.23
CA ALA A 167 -9.25 5.86 5.65
C ALA A 167 -9.27 6.81 4.43
N VAL A 168 -8.58 7.95 4.52
CA VAL A 168 -8.49 8.93 3.42
C VAL A 168 -7.74 8.34 2.22
N HIS A 169 -6.63 7.64 2.44
CA HIS A 169 -5.87 7.00 1.35
C HIS A 169 -6.69 5.87 0.69
N ALA A 170 -7.44 5.10 1.47
CA ALA A 170 -8.31 4.05 0.93
C ALA A 170 -9.46 4.60 0.07
N LEU A 171 -9.88 5.85 0.28
CA LEU A 171 -10.93 6.50 -0.53
C LEU A 171 -10.45 6.99 -1.89
N LEU A 172 -9.14 7.16 -2.10
CA LEU A 172 -8.60 7.75 -3.33
C LEU A 172 -8.97 6.91 -4.57
N ALA A 173 -8.75 5.60 -4.53
CA ALA A 173 -9.05 4.71 -5.66
C ALA A 173 -10.57 4.66 -5.97
N PRO A 174 -11.48 4.46 -5.00
CA PRO A 174 -12.92 4.59 -5.21
C PRO A 174 -13.33 5.95 -5.78
N ALA A 175 -12.77 7.06 -5.27
CA ALA A 175 -13.09 8.41 -5.73
C ALA A 175 -12.67 8.62 -7.19
N CYS A 176 -11.46 8.19 -7.57
CA CYS A 176 -10.99 8.25 -8.95
C CYS A 176 -11.86 7.40 -9.90
N LEU A 177 -12.24 6.19 -9.47
CA LEU A 177 -13.09 5.31 -10.27
C LEU A 177 -14.49 5.92 -10.47
N ALA A 178 -15.11 6.37 -9.39
CA ALA A 178 -16.43 7.03 -9.43
C ALA A 178 -16.39 8.33 -10.25
N GLY A 179 -15.33 9.14 -10.10
CA GLY A 179 -15.12 10.36 -10.86
C GLY A 179 -14.96 10.11 -12.35
N THR A 180 -14.14 9.12 -12.73
CA THR A 180 -13.97 8.72 -14.14
C THR A 180 -15.29 8.25 -14.75
N TRP A 181 -16.06 7.46 -14.01
CA TRP A 181 -17.39 7.03 -14.45
C TRP A 181 -18.34 8.22 -14.63
N ALA A 182 -18.41 9.13 -13.65
CA ALA A 182 -19.29 10.29 -13.67
C ALA A 182 -18.95 11.24 -14.83
N LEU A 183 -17.66 11.53 -15.04
CA LEU A 183 -17.19 12.32 -16.18
C LEU A 183 -17.53 11.64 -17.51
N GLY A 184 -17.31 10.32 -17.61
CA GLY A 184 -17.64 9.56 -18.82
C GLY A 184 -19.14 9.54 -19.14
N VAL A 185 -19.99 9.55 -18.11
CA VAL A 185 -21.45 9.67 -18.27
C VAL A 185 -21.84 11.11 -18.63
N GLY A 186 -21.32 12.11 -17.92
CA GLY A 186 -21.57 13.53 -18.19
C GLY A 186 -21.15 13.96 -19.59
N ALA A 187 -19.98 13.53 -20.06
CA ALA A 187 -19.52 13.76 -21.43
C ALA A 187 -20.49 13.16 -22.47
N LYS A 188 -21.04 11.97 -22.20
CA LYS A 188 -22.02 11.34 -23.11
C LYS A 188 -23.36 12.08 -23.13
N TYR A 189 -23.80 12.62 -22.00
CA TYR A 189 -25.02 13.43 -21.93
C TYR A 189 -24.84 14.79 -22.62
N THR A 190 -23.77 15.52 -22.30
CA THR A 190 -23.48 16.85 -22.88
C THR A 190 -23.25 16.80 -24.39
N LEU A 191 -22.62 15.75 -24.90
CA LEU A 191 -22.39 15.56 -26.34
C LEU A 191 -23.57 14.91 -27.08
N GLY A 192 -24.70 14.63 -26.42
CA GLY A 192 -25.86 13.97 -27.05
C GLY A 192 -25.62 12.52 -27.51
N LEU A 193 -24.50 11.91 -27.10
CA LEU A 193 -24.06 10.57 -27.53
C LEU A 193 -24.88 9.43 -26.92
N HIS A 194 -25.80 9.72 -26.00
CA HIS A 194 -26.75 8.75 -25.48
C HIS A 194 -27.85 8.36 -26.48
N ALA A 195 -28.10 9.20 -27.48
CA ALA A 195 -29.06 8.96 -28.58
C ALA A 195 -28.40 8.86 -29.97
N GLY A 196 -27.06 8.95 -30.06
CA GLY A 196 -26.35 9.02 -31.34
C GLY A 196 -25.91 7.66 -31.92
N PRO A 197 -25.91 7.48 -33.26
CA PRO A 197 -25.47 6.25 -33.93
C PRO A 197 -24.00 5.92 -33.61
N MET A 198 -23.64 4.63 -33.67
CA MET A 198 -22.32 4.05 -33.39
C MET A 198 -21.13 4.84 -34.00
N ASN A 199 -21.39 5.51 -35.11
CA ASN A 199 -20.49 6.34 -35.90
C ASN A 199 -19.94 7.55 -35.10
N LEU A 200 -20.77 8.21 -34.29
CA LEU A 200 -20.35 9.38 -33.50
C LEU A 200 -19.45 8.97 -32.32
N ARG A 201 -19.70 7.78 -31.76
CA ARG A 201 -18.85 7.20 -30.70
C ARG A 201 -17.49 6.78 -31.26
N ALA A 202 -17.47 6.22 -32.46
CA ALA A 202 -16.24 5.89 -33.17
C ALA A 202 -15.43 7.15 -33.52
N ALA A 203 -16.09 8.24 -33.93
CA ALA A 203 -15.44 9.51 -34.24
C ALA A 203 -14.80 10.19 -33.01
N SER A 204 -15.45 10.17 -31.84
CA SER A 204 -14.85 10.73 -30.62
C SER A 204 -13.64 9.92 -30.13
N LEU A 205 -13.70 8.59 -30.27
CA LEU A 205 -12.61 7.71 -29.87
C LEU A 205 -11.42 7.81 -30.84
N SER A 206 -11.69 7.96 -32.15
CA SER A 206 -10.64 8.17 -33.14
C SER A 206 -9.93 9.52 -32.96
N ALA A 207 -10.64 10.58 -32.56
CA ALA A 207 -10.02 11.87 -32.25
C ALA A 207 -9.07 11.79 -31.04
N ALA A 208 -9.47 11.09 -29.98
CA ALA A 208 -8.62 10.87 -28.81
C ALA A 208 -7.38 10.03 -29.15
N TYR A 209 -7.54 8.98 -29.98
CA TYR A 209 -6.41 8.17 -30.47
C TYR A 209 -5.50 8.94 -31.42
N ALA A 210 -6.05 9.85 -32.23
CA ALA A 210 -5.24 10.73 -33.07
C ALA A 210 -4.35 11.65 -32.21
N CYS A 211 -4.90 12.27 -31.16
CA CYS A 211 -4.12 13.10 -30.23
C CYS A 211 -3.03 12.29 -29.51
N GLY A 212 -3.38 11.11 -28.97
CA GLY A 212 -2.39 10.23 -28.33
C GLY A 212 -1.32 9.72 -29.30
N GLY A 213 -1.68 9.50 -30.57
CA GLY A 213 -0.73 9.16 -31.63
C GLY A 213 0.26 10.28 -31.91
N VAL A 214 -0.19 11.55 -31.96
CA VAL A 214 0.70 12.71 -32.13
C VAL A 214 1.71 12.79 -30.99
N GLU A 215 1.25 12.71 -29.73
CA GLU A 215 2.16 12.76 -28.58
C GLU A 215 3.18 11.60 -28.58
N PHE A 216 2.73 10.39 -28.92
CA PHE A 216 3.61 9.22 -29.01
C PHE A 216 4.72 9.44 -30.03
N TYR A 217 4.41 9.90 -31.24
CA TYR A 217 5.41 10.14 -32.28
C TYR A 217 6.33 11.32 -31.97
N GLU A 218 5.83 12.39 -31.35
CA GLU A 218 6.67 13.50 -30.90
C GLU A 218 7.69 13.05 -29.85
N LYS A 219 7.26 12.28 -28.84
CA LYS A 219 8.16 11.76 -27.81
C LYS A 219 9.14 10.74 -28.36
N LEU A 220 8.69 9.85 -29.25
CA LEU A 220 9.55 8.89 -29.93
C LEU A 220 10.64 9.59 -30.76
N LEU A 221 10.26 10.63 -31.53
CA LEU A 221 11.20 11.41 -32.34
C LEU A 221 12.19 12.19 -31.46
N SER A 222 11.70 12.82 -30.40
CA SER A 222 12.54 13.56 -29.44
C SER A 222 13.56 12.65 -28.76
N GLY A 223 13.14 11.45 -28.35
CA GLY A 223 14.04 10.43 -27.79
C GLY A 223 15.11 9.97 -28.78
N ASN A 224 14.73 9.73 -30.03
CA ASN A 224 15.67 9.35 -31.09
C ASN A 224 16.69 10.47 -31.41
N LEU A 225 16.26 11.73 -31.40
CA LEU A 225 17.15 12.89 -31.59
C LEU A 225 18.12 13.05 -30.41
N ALA A 226 17.63 12.90 -29.18
CA ALA A 226 18.47 12.93 -27.99
C ALA A 226 19.54 11.82 -28.01
N LEU A 227 19.15 10.58 -28.33
CA LEU A 227 20.07 9.45 -28.49
C LEU A 227 21.14 9.72 -29.55
N ARG A 228 20.77 10.33 -30.68
CA ARG A 228 21.72 10.71 -31.74
C ARG A 228 22.71 11.77 -31.28
N SER A 229 22.25 12.76 -30.50
CA SER A 229 23.14 13.76 -29.92
C SER A 229 24.12 13.18 -28.89
N LEU A 230 23.68 12.17 -28.13
CA LEU A 230 24.50 11.51 -27.11
C LEU A 230 25.52 10.52 -27.69
N LEU A 231 25.18 9.83 -28.78
CA LEU A 231 26.00 8.76 -29.38
C LEU A 231 26.89 9.23 -30.55
N GLY A 232 26.82 10.50 -30.96
CA GLY A 232 27.68 11.08 -32.00
C GLY A 232 27.63 10.29 -33.32
N LYS A 233 28.81 9.98 -33.90
CA LYS A 233 28.92 9.28 -35.21
C LYS A 233 28.38 7.84 -35.22
N GLU A 234 28.30 7.18 -34.07
CA GLU A 234 27.72 5.83 -33.95
C GLU A 234 26.17 5.87 -34.00
N GLY A 235 25.57 6.94 -33.48
CA GLY A 235 24.11 7.13 -33.46
C GLY A 235 23.47 7.29 -34.85
N GLU A 236 24.23 7.69 -35.86
CA GLU A 236 23.73 7.82 -37.24
C GLU A 236 23.40 6.47 -37.89
N LYS A 237 24.01 5.36 -37.43
CA LYS A 237 23.78 4.01 -37.98
C LYS A 237 22.51 3.32 -37.45
N LEU A 238 21.86 3.87 -36.42
CA LEU A 238 20.68 3.25 -35.78
C LEU A 238 19.37 3.39 -36.59
N GLN A 239 19.37 4.04 -37.76
CA GLN A 239 18.20 4.12 -38.65
C GLN A 239 17.65 2.76 -39.12
N MET A 240 18.40 1.66 -38.99
CA MET A 240 18.01 0.34 -39.50
C MET A 240 16.74 -0.24 -38.81
N TRP A 241 16.45 0.14 -37.56
CA TRP A 241 15.26 -0.34 -36.85
C TRP A 241 13.93 0.21 -37.38
N ARG A 242 13.96 1.30 -38.17
CA ARG A 242 12.75 1.88 -38.78
C ARG A 242 12.21 1.04 -39.94
N GLY A 243 13.04 0.23 -40.59
CA GLY A 243 12.63 -0.68 -41.67
C GLY A 243 11.95 -1.97 -41.18
N MET A 244 12.27 -2.44 -39.97
CA MET A 244 11.71 -3.70 -39.43
C MET A 244 10.26 -3.56 -38.91
N LEU A 245 9.80 -2.34 -38.62
CA LEU A 245 8.44 -2.09 -38.13
C LEU A 245 7.42 -1.81 -39.24
N ASN A 246 7.82 -1.81 -40.52
CA ASN A 246 6.91 -1.62 -41.64
C ASN A 246 7.35 -2.44 -42.87
N PRO A 247 7.06 -3.75 -42.93
CA PRO A 247 7.55 -4.64 -43.99
C PRO A 247 6.78 -4.51 -45.34
N GLY A 248 6.04 -3.42 -45.56
CA GLY A 248 4.94 -3.40 -46.52
C GLY A 248 4.86 -2.22 -47.48
N ARG A 249 5.97 -1.58 -47.87
CA ARG A 249 6.03 -0.74 -49.09
C ARG A 249 7.43 -0.73 -49.71
N SER A 250 7.61 -1.64 -50.67
CA SER A 250 8.47 -1.47 -51.84
C SER A 250 7.69 -1.95 -53.04
#